data_AF-A0A7C8IF19-F1
#
_entry.id   AF-A0A7C8IF19-F1
#
_cell.length_a   1.000
_cell.length_b   1.000
_cell.length_c   1.000
_cell.angle_alpha   90.00
_cell.angle_beta   90.00
_cell.angle_gamma   90.00
#
_symmetry.space_group_name_H-M   'P 1'
#
loop_
_entity.id
_entity.type
_entity.pdbx_description
1 polymer ?
#
loop_
_entity_poly.entity_id
_entity_poly.type
_entity_poly.pdbx_seq_one_letter_code
_entity_poly.pdbx_strand_id
1 'polypeptide(L)'
;MRLSVCVAVAFAAFAVGAPVVDVSEDHGLTAGEDTARQSPAAPAAETPTVDVVTTTSDETTAGALPSNGDQLVIRLGTKKQNVGIVDGSLYDAIYQALDYLCPYGTTQCRTDVYSLNVLHFDGSDVTKENLDVKVEHSYYGGANDAERLRRTIIKTVAAALEQSSINRKNCYTFKYGWEKQLLGEHCNVGDFVDLKIGKNTFFLRLSTRPALGVFDCPAILHAVSSYVDRRLLSQYGMSMEPVAGKVTQETMCSTNVNERDLEANGGGNIILALGNEKQNVGVLIGSALYGSIYKALEYLCPAGAEECRYHHDRRPEVYTLTVVYFDDFTLTQEKLELKVEYSYLGSNEPLRRLMIGTIAGALERASTEAKNCCDFIYGTIWKHKGRHCNVNDFVGLTIGEYRILLKVSTRTSDGVLDCPAALGAVTAYVDSLVPEYEQALGGTVTREPYCQTPYVVGDTQMGRNMTTRTGGE
;
A
#
# COMPACT_ATOMS: atom_id res chain seq x y z
N MET A 1 -60.63 -27.29 -10.83
CA MET A 1 -60.43 -27.71 -12.23
C MET A 1 -59.22 -26.98 -12.78
N ARG A 2 -58.09 -27.68 -12.93
CA ARG A 2 -56.86 -27.14 -13.53
C ARG A 2 -56.71 -27.76 -14.91
N LEU A 3 -56.77 -26.95 -15.96
CA LEU A 3 -56.52 -27.39 -17.33
C LEU A 3 -55.01 -27.22 -17.61
N SER A 4 -54.29 -28.34 -17.64
CA SER A 4 -52.95 -28.41 -18.23
C SER A 4 -53.10 -28.58 -19.73
N VAL A 5 -52.58 -27.63 -20.51
CA VAL A 5 -52.40 -27.77 -21.96
C VAL A 5 -50.92 -28.03 -22.19
N CYS A 6 -50.59 -29.28 -22.54
CA CYS A 6 -49.27 -29.66 -23.06
C CYS A 6 -49.28 -29.42 -24.57
N VAL A 7 -48.50 -28.45 -25.05
CA VAL A 7 -48.17 -28.35 -26.47
C VAL A 7 -46.80 -28.97 -26.67
N ALA A 8 -46.78 -30.10 -27.39
CA ALA A 8 -45.56 -30.68 -27.93
C ALA A 8 -45.18 -29.92 -29.20
N VAL A 9 -43.97 -29.37 -29.28
CA VAL A 9 -43.37 -28.89 -30.52
C VAL A 9 -42.11 -29.68 -30.78
N ALA A 10 -42.10 -30.34 -31.94
CA ALA A 10 -41.02 -31.18 -32.43
C ALA A 10 -39.81 -30.33 -32.86
N PHE A 11 -38.62 -30.89 -32.61
CA PHE A 11 -37.32 -30.36 -33.02
C PHE A 11 -37.16 -30.35 -34.55
N ALA A 12 -36.61 -29.26 -35.07
CA ALA A 12 -35.88 -29.24 -36.33
C ALA A 12 -34.50 -28.63 -36.07
N ALA A 13 -33.45 -29.44 -36.19
CA ALA A 13 -32.07 -29.01 -36.16
C ALA A 13 -31.71 -28.35 -37.49
N PHE A 14 -31.16 -27.13 -37.44
CA PHE A 14 -30.47 -26.52 -38.57
C PHE A 14 -29.06 -26.10 -38.14
N ALA A 15 -28.07 -26.69 -38.79
CA ALA A 15 -26.69 -26.24 -38.80
C ALA A 15 -26.48 -25.36 -40.04
N VAL A 16 -26.10 -24.09 -39.84
CA VAL A 16 -25.54 -23.17 -40.86
C VAL A 16 -24.66 -22.21 -40.04
N GLY A 17 -23.34 -22.16 -40.19
CA GLY A 17 -22.62 -21.70 -41.38
C GLY A 17 -22.40 -20.19 -41.24
N ALA A 18 -21.25 -19.77 -40.70
CA ALA A 18 -20.85 -18.37 -40.60
C ALA A 18 -20.61 -17.76 -41.99
N PRO A 19 -20.91 -16.45 -42.14
CA PRO A 19 -19.95 -15.59 -42.81
C PRO A 19 -19.66 -14.29 -42.05
N VAL A 20 -18.39 -13.90 -42.16
CA VAL A 20 -17.83 -12.59 -41.86
C VAL A 20 -18.44 -11.54 -42.82
N VAL A 21 -18.93 -10.43 -42.29
CA VAL A 21 -19.00 -9.15 -43.03
C VAL A 21 -18.75 -7.99 -42.07
N ASP A 22 -17.78 -7.18 -42.48
CA ASP A 22 -17.29 -5.92 -41.95
C ASP A 22 -18.19 -4.77 -42.45
N VAL A 23 -18.66 -3.87 -41.57
CA VAL A 23 -19.26 -2.59 -41.96
C VAL A 23 -18.97 -1.53 -40.89
N SER A 24 -18.20 -0.52 -41.30
CA SER A 24 -18.04 0.78 -40.66
C SER A 24 -19.28 1.65 -40.79
N GLU A 25 -19.50 2.53 -39.80
CA GLU A 25 -19.95 3.95 -39.88
C GLU A 25 -20.63 4.29 -38.54
N ASP A 26 -20.04 5.15 -37.71
CA ASP A 26 -20.11 6.62 -37.71
C ASP A 26 -21.50 7.17 -37.33
N HIS A 27 -21.61 7.70 -36.10
CA HIS A 27 -22.52 8.73 -35.56
C HIS A 27 -22.12 8.90 -34.07
N GLY A 28 -21.62 10.01 -33.54
CA GLY A 28 -21.93 11.41 -33.82
C GLY A 28 -22.98 11.91 -32.82
N LEU A 29 -22.59 12.20 -31.57
CA LEU A 29 -23.42 12.95 -30.61
C LEU A 29 -22.56 13.87 -29.74
N THR A 30 -22.62 15.15 -30.09
CA THR A 30 -22.14 16.32 -29.37
C THR A 30 -23.19 16.85 -28.39
N ALA A 31 -22.78 17.15 -27.16
CA ALA A 31 -23.38 18.14 -26.25
C ALA A 31 -22.38 18.28 -25.07
N GLY A 32 -22.04 19.42 -24.51
CA GLY A 32 -22.42 20.80 -24.75
C GLY A 32 -21.49 21.68 -23.88
N GLU A 33 -21.31 22.88 -24.37
CA GLU A 33 -20.49 23.99 -23.90
C GLU A 33 -20.83 24.40 -22.46
N ASP A 34 -19.84 24.50 -21.58
CA ASP A 34 -19.98 25.26 -20.34
C ASP A 34 -18.79 26.20 -20.14
N THR A 35 -19.16 27.48 -20.16
CA THR A 35 -18.37 28.70 -20.20
C THR A 35 -17.26 28.80 -19.15
N ALA A 36 -16.05 29.07 -19.63
CA ALA A 36 -14.95 29.59 -18.84
C ALA A 36 -15.29 30.98 -18.29
N ARG A 37 -15.34 31.11 -16.96
CA ARG A 37 -15.22 32.41 -16.28
C ARG A 37 -13.76 32.63 -15.92
N GLN A 38 -13.12 33.56 -16.62
CA GLN A 38 -11.89 34.21 -16.17
C GLN A 38 -12.15 34.92 -14.84
N SER A 39 -11.33 34.63 -13.84
CA SER A 39 -11.19 35.41 -12.61
C SER A 39 -9.75 35.95 -12.54
N PRO A 40 -9.54 37.20 -12.12
CA PRO A 40 -8.32 37.96 -12.42
C PRO A 40 -7.11 37.51 -11.59
N ALA A 41 -5.92 37.75 -12.15
CA ALA A 41 -4.64 37.48 -11.53
C ALA A 41 -4.53 38.12 -10.13
N ALA A 42 -4.32 37.28 -9.13
CA ALA A 42 -3.92 37.70 -7.79
C ALA A 42 -2.40 37.94 -7.75
N PRO A 43 -1.91 38.96 -7.02
CA PRO A 43 -0.51 39.35 -7.00
C PRO A 43 0.36 38.27 -6.35
N ALA A 44 1.61 38.17 -6.81
CA ALA A 44 2.63 37.27 -6.26
C ALA A 44 2.78 37.50 -4.76
N ALA A 45 2.45 36.50 -3.95
CA ALA A 45 2.78 36.45 -2.54
C ALA A 45 4.26 36.06 -2.42
N GLU A 46 5.05 36.95 -1.84
CA GLU A 46 6.45 36.72 -1.48
C GLU A 46 6.55 35.53 -0.52
N THR A 47 7.45 34.60 -0.85
CA THR A 47 7.77 33.46 0.01
C THR A 47 8.60 33.98 1.20
N PRO A 48 8.24 33.70 2.46
CA PRO A 48 9.07 34.10 3.58
C PRO A 48 10.33 33.24 3.61
N THR A 49 11.46 33.81 3.20
CA THR A 49 12.80 33.27 3.46
C THR A 49 13.12 33.46 4.94
N VAL A 50 13.16 32.35 5.69
CA VAL A 50 13.74 32.32 7.03
C VAL A 50 15.25 32.16 6.88
N ASP A 51 15.99 33.24 7.11
CA ASP A 51 17.45 33.21 7.19
C ASP A 51 17.87 32.47 8.48
N VAL A 52 18.33 31.23 8.32
CA VAL A 52 19.01 30.51 9.39
C VAL A 52 20.44 31.04 9.48
N VAL A 53 20.69 31.87 10.49
CA VAL A 53 22.03 32.33 10.86
C VAL A 53 22.92 31.11 11.11
N THR A 54 23.87 30.88 10.22
CA THR A 54 24.92 29.88 10.36
C THR A 54 26.09 30.52 11.11
N THR A 55 26.16 30.31 12.43
CA THR A 55 27.41 30.51 13.16
C THR A 55 28.34 29.36 12.84
N THR A 56 29.32 29.61 11.97
CA THR A 56 30.51 28.78 11.80
C THR A 56 31.41 28.92 13.03
N SER A 57 31.55 27.85 13.80
CA SER A 57 32.64 27.72 14.77
C SER A 57 33.06 26.25 14.90
N ASP A 58 34.31 26.04 14.51
CA ASP A 58 35.28 24.99 14.87
C ASP A 58 34.98 23.52 14.55
N GLU A 59 35.64 23.07 13.48
CA GLU A 59 36.12 21.70 13.29
C GLU A 59 36.90 21.21 14.52
N THR A 60 36.37 20.25 15.27
CA THR A 60 37.19 19.34 16.07
C THR A 60 36.53 17.98 16.22
N THR A 61 37.27 16.94 15.80
CA THR A 61 37.05 15.50 15.98
C THR A 61 35.74 14.90 15.46
N ALA A 62 35.82 14.37 14.23
CA ALA A 62 34.80 13.53 13.60
C ALA A 62 34.58 12.22 14.39
N GLY A 63 33.56 12.23 15.25
CA GLY A 63 32.90 11.03 15.76
C GLY A 63 32.16 10.31 14.63
N ALA A 64 32.12 8.98 14.69
CA ALA A 64 31.71 8.14 13.56
C ALA A 64 30.21 8.31 13.27
N LEU A 65 29.92 9.10 12.23
CA LEU A 65 28.65 9.09 11.50
C LEU A 65 28.30 7.67 11.02
N PRO A 66 27.05 7.39 10.61
CA PRO A 66 26.72 6.16 9.91
C PRO A 66 27.83 5.83 8.90
N SER A 67 28.41 4.66 9.09
CA SER A 67 29.51 4.19 8.27
C SER A 67 28.98 3.93 6.85
N ASN A 68 29.87 4.00 5.86
CA ASN A 68 29.54 3.63 4.49
C ASN A 68 28.80 2.27 4.45
N GLY A 69 27.52 2.29 4.09
CA GLY A 69 26.65 1.11 4.04
C GLY A 69 25.50 1.07 5.07
N ASP A 70 25.41 2.01 6.01
CA ASP A 70 24.27 2.08 6.94
C ASP A 70 22.98 2.53 6.23
N GLN A 71 21.88 1.81 6.42
CA GLN A 71 20.58 2.15 5.85
C GLN A 71 19.82 3.14 6.75
N LEU A 72 19.22 4.17 6.14
CA LEU A 72 18.27 5.09 6.77
C LEU A 72 16.85 4.66 6.39
N VAL A 73 16.11 4.07 7.33
CA VAL A 73 14.72 3.64 7.10
C VAL A 73 13.78 4.54 7.88
N ILE A 74 12.77 5.08 7.22
CA ILE A 74 11.68 5.86 7.82
C ILE A 74 10.36 5.16 7.49
N ARG A 75 9.62 4.72 8.50
CA ARG A 75 8.27 4.16 8.34
C ARG A 75 7.27 5.06 9.02
N LEU A 76 6.22 5.41 8.30
CA LEU A 76 5.13 6.23 8.81
C LEU A 76 3.89 5.36 8.97
N GLY A 77 3.24 5.50 10.14
CA GLY A 77 1.97 4.83 10.42
C GLY A 77 0.86 5.35 9.54
N THR A 78 -0.05 4.48 9.11
CA THR A 78 -1.18 4.87 8.25
C THR A 78 -2.45 5.22 9.03
N LYS A 79 -2.51 4.97 10.34
CA LYS A 79 -3.68 5.42 11.11
C LYS A 79 -3.52 6.92 11.34
N LYS A 80 -4.58 7.67 11.09
CA LYS A 80 -4.54 9.13 11.14
C LYS A 80 -4.62 9.64 12.58
N GLN A 81 -3.84 10.67 12.87
CA GLN A 81 -3.91 11.49 14.07
C GLN A 81 -4.13 12.94 13.67
N ASN A 82 -5.15 13.59 14.24
CA ASN A 82 -5.38 15.02 14.02
C ASN A 82 -4.30 15.83 14.73
N VAL A 83 -3.69 16.77 14.01
CA VAL A 83 -2.71 17.72 14.59
C VAL A 83 -3.29 19.12 14.73
N GLY A 84 -4.60 19.28 14.54
CA GLY A 84 -5.28 20.56 14.59
C GLY A 84 -4.90 21.46 13.42
N ILE A 85 -4.98 22.77 13.69
CA ILE A 85 -4.54 23.82 12.76
C ILE A 85 -3.02 23.89 12.83
N VAL A 86 -2.36 23.66 11.69
CA VAL A 86 -0.91 23.71 11.60
C VAL A 86 -0.48 24.97 10.87
N ASP A 87 0.10 25.91 11.62
CA ASP A 87 0.69 27.15 11.06
C ASP A 87 2.22 27.07 11.09
N GLY A 88 2.78 26.00 10.49
CA GLY A 88 4.23 25.70 10.57
C GLY A 88 4.77 25.35 11.97
N SER A 89 3.96 25.52 13.01
CA SER A 89 4.33 25.30 14.41
C SER A 89 4.46 23.83 14.82
N LEU A 90 4.00 22.88 14.00
CA LEU A 90 4.07 21.46 14.34
C LEU A 90 5.51 20.96 14.45
N TYR A 91 6.42 21.44 13.59
CA TYR A 91 7.83 21.08 13.68
C TYR A 91 8.39 21.46 15.06
N ASP A 92 8.22 22.71 15.48
CA ASP A 92 8.76 23.21 16.75
C ASP A 92 8.12 22.52 17.95
N ALA A 93 6.80 22.27 17.89
CA ALA A 93 6.06 21.57 18.93
C ALA A 93 6.56 20.12 19.12
N ILE A 94 6.72 19.38 18.02
CA ILE A 94 7.25 18.01 18.06
C ILE A 94 8.72 18.03 18.48
N TYR A 95 9.53 18.95 17.95
CA TYR A 95 10.92 19.08 18.32
C TYR A 95 11.07 19.31 19.82
N GLN A 96 10.28 20.23 20.40
CA GLN A 96 10.30 20.52 21.84
C GLN A 96 9.84 19.31 22.67
N ALA A 97 8.79 18.61 22.25
CA ALA A 97 8.33 17.40 22.91
C ALA A 97 9.44 16.32 22.92
N LEU A 98 10.10 16.11 21.78
CA LEU A 98 11.17 15.14 21.64
C LEU A 98 12.45 15.56 22.36
N ASP A 99 12.79 16.85 22.41
CA ASP A 99 13.94 17.36 23.17
C ASP A 99 13.77 17.12 24.68
N TYR A 100 12.53 17.23 25.17
CA TYR A 100 12.17 16.85 26.54
C TYR A 100 12.21 15.34 26.78
N LEU A 101 11.59 14.56 25.89
CA LEU A 101 11.51 13.09 26.02
C LEU A 101 12.90 12.46 25.87
N CYS A 102 13.76 13.04 25.06
CA CYS A 102 15.12 12.58 24.81
C CYS A 102 16.09 13.63 25.37
N PRO A 103 16.38 13.67 26.67
CA PRO A 103 17.25 14.68 27.25
C PRO A 103 18.72 14.50 26.82
N TYR A 104 19.45 15.61 26.80
CA TYR A 104 20.89 15.62 26.51
C TYR A 104 21.68 14.65 27.41
N GLY A 105 22.71 14.01 26.83
CA GLY A 105 23.62 13.13 27.57
C GLY A 105 23.05 11.75 27.93
N THR A 106 21.90 11.37 27.35
CA THR A 106 21.31 10.05 27.52
C THR A 106 21.43 9.21 26.24
N THR A 107 21.51 7.90 26.41
CA THR A 107 21.58 6.93 25.29
C THR A 107 20.21 6.42 24.87
N GLN A 108 19.16 6.78 25.61
CA GLN A 108 17.76 6.42 25.39
C GLN A 108 16.85 7.58 25.85
N CYS A 109 15.72 7.73 25.20
CA CYS A 109 14.65 8.63 25.61
C CYS A 109 13.82 8.04 26.76
N ARG A 110 13.14 8.93 27.47
CA ARG A 110 12.05 8.62 28.37
C ARG A 110 10.88 8.04 27.57
N THR A 111 10.19 7.08 28.18
CA THR A 111 8.97 6.46 27.65
C THR A 111 7.69 7.12 28.15
N ASP A 112 7.82 8.29 28.76
CA ASP A 112 6.70 9.11 29.24
C ASP A 112 5.88 9.66 28.07
N VAL A 113 4.66 10.11 28.36
CA VAL A 113 3.80 10.80 27.40
C VAL A 113 4.00 12.31 27.53
N TYR A 114 4.25 12.98 26.42
CA TYR A 114 4.25 14.43 26.32
C TYR A 114 3.00 14.88 25.54
N SER A 115 2.07 15.56 26.20
CA SER A 115 0.82 16.03 25.57
C SER A 115 0.99 17.43 25.00
N LEU A 116 0.85 17.55 23.68
CA LEU A 116 0.80 18.82 22.97
C LEU A 116 -0.63 19.33 22.90
N ASN A 117 -0.85 20.61 23.23
CA ASN A 117 -2.15 21.23 23.03
C ASN A 117 -2.32 21.60 21.56
N VAL A 118 -3.20 20.91 20.86
CA VAL A 118 -3.62 21.23 19.49
C VAL A 118 -5.00 21.88 19.52
N LEU A 119 -5.23 22.83 18.62
CA LEU A 119 -6.52 23.49 18.49
C LEU A 119 -7.43 22.69 17.56
N HIS A 120 -8.59 22.33 18.08
CA HIS A 120 -9.65 21.65 17.35
C HIS A 120 -10.90 22.53 17.27
N PHE A 121 -11.71 22.35 16.23
CA PHE A 121 -13.02 22.98 16.13
C PHE A 121 -14.10 21.90 16.23
N ASP A 122 -14.97 22.02 17.24
CA ASP A 122 -16.15 21.18 17.40
C ASP A 122 -17.40 22.04 17.18
N GLY A 123 -17.92 22.03 15.96
CA GLY A 123 -19.08 22.84 15.58
C GLY A 123 -18.81 24.34 15.64
N SER A 124 -19.29 25.02 16.69
CA SER A 124 -19.10 26.46 16.90
C SER A 124 -17.92 26.80 17.81
N ASP A 125 -17.32 25.82 18.49
CA ASP A 125 -16.38 26.06 19.58
C ASP A 125 -14.96 25.65 19.22
N VAL A 126 -13.97 26.45 19.65
CA VAL A 126 -12.55 26.08 19.63
C VAL A 126 -12.26 25.28 20.89
N THR A 127 -11.97 24.00 20.75
CA THR A 127 -11.53 23.15 21.86
C THR A 127 -10.02 22.94 21.80
N LYS A 128 -9.40 22.86 22.97
CA LYS A 128 -8.01 22.40 23.08
C LYS A 128 -8.05 20.89 23.26
N GLU A 129 -7.36 20.18 22.39
CA GLU A 129 -7.17 18.74 22.48
C GLU A 129 -5.71 18.40 22.68
N ASN A 130 -5.46 17.24 23.26
CA ASN A 130 -4.10 16.74 23.43
C ASN A 130 -3.73 15.84 22.25
N LEU A 131 -2.59 16.15 21.63
CA LEU A 131 -1.83 15.20 20.83
C LEU A 131 -0.76 14.61 21.74
N ASP A 132 -0.95 13.37 22.14
CA ASP A 132 -0.02 12.64 22.98
C ASP A 132 1.13 12.12 22.14
N VAL A 133 2.34 12.50 22.53
CA VAL A 133 3.61 12.12 21.92
C VAL A 133 4.34 11.18 22.86
N LYS A 134 4.65 9.97 22.42
CA LYS A 134 5.32 8.96 23.24
C LYS A 134 6.44 8.28 22.46
N VAL A 135 7.65 8.28 23.00
CA VAL A 135 8.75 7.46 22.46
C VAL A 135 8.61 6.07 23.09
N GLU A 136 8.28 5.06 22.30
CA GLU A 136 8.11 3.68 22.82
C GLU A 136 9.46 2.98 22.96
N HIS A 137 10.35 3.19 22.00
CA HIS A 137 11.72 2.68 22.06
C HIS A 137 12.68 3.65 21.40
N SER A 138 13.89 3.74 21.95
CA SER A 138 14.98 4.51 21.36
C SER A 138 16.33 3.95 21.80
N TYR A 139 17.28 3.94 20.88
CA TYR A 139 18.65 3.54 21.14
C TYR A 139 19.62 4.33 20.25
N TYR A 140 20.57 5.03 20.87
CA TYR A 140 21.50 5.95 20.19
C TYR A 140 22.98 5.55 20.27
N GLY A 141 23.30 4.29 20.59
CA GLY A 141 24.70 3.86 20.76
C GLY A 141 25.41 4.54 21.95
N GLY A 142 26.75 4.49 21.97
CA GLY A 142 27.59 4.96 23.09
C GLY A 142 27.65 6.50 23.24
N ALA A 143 28.00 6.97 24.45
CA ALA A 143 27.86 8.35 24.90
C ALA A 143 28.54 9.45 24.06
N ASN A 144 29.57 9.11 23.27
CA ASN A 144 30.36 10.11 22.55
C ASN A 144 29.69 10.61 21.25
N ASP A 145 28.83 9.79 20.64
CA ASP A 145 28.14 10.13 19.37
C ASP A 145 26.61 10.30 19.55
N ALA A 146 26.11 9.98 20.75
CA ALA A 146 24.69 9.97 21.07
C ALA A 146 24.00 11.32 20.82
N GLU A 147 24.67 12.45 21.08
CA GLU A 147 24.03 13.77 20.93
C GLU A 147 23.80 14.16 19.47
N ARG A 148 24.78 13.95 18.59
CA ARG A 148 24.66 14.29 17.17
C ARG A 148 23.57 13.44 16.52
N LEU A 149 23.56 12.15 16.84
CA LEU A 149 22.56 11.21 16.35
C LEU A 149 21.16 11.52 16.90
N ARG A 150 21.05 11.77 18.21
CA ARG A 150 19.81 12.22 18.86
C ARG A 150 19.22 13.44 18.16
N ARG A 151 20.02 14.51 17.96
CA ARG A 151 19.53 15.71 17.25
C ARG A 151 19.09 15.39 15.83
N THR A 152 19.83 14.54 15.13
CA THR A 152 19.46 14.10 13.78
C THR A 152 18.09 13.44 13.80
N ILE A 153 17.89 12.47 14.69
CA ILE A 153 16.65 11.71 14.83
C ILE A 153 15.46 12.63 15.18
N ILE A 154 15.64 13.53 16.15
CA ILE A 154 14.59 14.49 16.54
C ILE A 154 14.19 15.37 15.34
N LYS A 155 15.17 15.95 14.63
CA LYS A 155 14.90 16.78 13.45
C LYS A 155 14.22 15.98 12.33
N THR A 156 14.66 14.76 12.07
CA THR A 156 14.05 13.87 11.06
C THR A 156 12.60 13.60 11.36
N VAL A 157 12.28 13.24 12.61
CA VAL A 157 10.93 12.88 13.02
C VAL A 157 10.02 14.12 13.01
N ALA A 158 10.48 15.25 13.54
CA ALA A 158 9.74 16.51 13.51
C ALA A 158 9.45 16.95 12.06
N ALA A 159 10.44 16.87 11.17
CA ALA A 159 10.26 17.18 9.77
C ALA A 159 9.31 16.22 9.06
N ALA A 160 9.39 14.92 9.33
CA ALA A 160 8.49 13.95 8.72
C ALA A 160 7.02 14.25 9.05
N LEU A 161 6.75 14.60 10.31
CA LEU A 161 5.41 14.98 10.77
C LEU A 161 4.96 16.35 10.25
N GLU A 162 5.88 17.31 10.12
CA GLU A 162 5.61 18.60 9.49
C GLU A 162 5.27 18.44 7.99
N GLN A 163 6.07 17.69 7.24
CA GLN A 163 5.76 17.41 5.83
C GLN A 163 4.44 16.65 5.67
N SER A 164 4.10 15.82 6.67
CA SER A 164 2.81 15.15 6.73
C SER A 164 1.64 16.14 6.81
N SER A 165 1.79 17.19 7.62
CA SER A 165 0.73 18.17 7.86
C SER A 165 0.68 19.32 6.87
N ILE A 166 1.75 19.63 6.14
CA ILE A 166 1.74 20.65 5.08
C ILE A 166 1.07 20.13 3.79
N ASN A 167 0.99 18.81 3.62
CA ASN A 167 0.36 18.23 2.44
C ASN A 167 -1.17 18.38 2.52
N ARG A 168 -1.74 19.20 1.62
CA ARG A 168 -3.18 19.46 1.54
C ARG A 168 -4.06 18.22 1.40
N LYS A 169 -3.53 17.10 0.88
CA LYS A 169 -4.29 15.83 0.83
C LYS A 169 -4.56 15.22 2.21
N ASN A 170 -3.75 15.59 3.19
CA ASN A 170 -3.90 15.19 4.59
C ASN A 170 -4.70 16.21 5.39
N CYS A 171 -5.13 17.29 4.74
CA CYS A 171 -5.86 18.36 5.38
C CYS A 171 -7.32 18.41 4.93
N TYR A 172 -8.16 18.94 5.79
CA TYR A 172 -9.56 19.20 5.51
C TYR A 172 -9.96 20.56 6.06
N THR A 173 -10.79 21.26 5.30
CA THR A 173 -11.33 22.55 5.72
C THR A 173 -12.58 22.36 6.56
N PHE A 174 -12.61 22.98 7.72
CA PHE A 174 -13.81 23.08 8.54
C PHE A 174 -14.41 24.50 8.41
N LYS A 175 -15.73 24.59 8.21
CA LYS A 175 -16.47 25.85 8.16
C LYS A 175 -17.20 26.03 9.48
N TYR A 176 -16.87 27.07 10.24
CA TYR A 176 -17.56 27.40 11.49
C TYR A 176 -18.19 28.78 11.47
N GLY A 177 -19.18 28.98 12.35
CA GLY A 177 -19.95 30.22 12.49
C GLY A 177 -21.24 30.27 11.66
N TRP A 178 -22.18 31.09 12.11
CA TRP A 178 -23.51 31.31 11.51
C TRP A 178 -23.43 31.93 10.10
N GLU A 179 -22.32 32.58 9.77
CA GLU A 179 -22.04 33.12 8.43
C GLU A 179 -21.04 32.27 7.62
N LYS A 180 -20.53 31.13 8.13
CA LYS A 180 -19.54 30.27 7.45
C LYS A 180 -18.27 31.00 6.96
N GLN A 181 -17.88 32.11 7.59
CA GLN A 181 -16.82 33.00 7.07
C GLN A 181 -15.40 32.60 7.46
N LEU A 182 -15.20 31.79 8.50
CA LEU A 182 -13.87 31.38 8.94
C LEU A 182 -13.60 29.93 8.53
N LEU A 183 -12.60 29.77 7.65
CA LEU A 183 -12.09 28.49 7.17
C LEU A 183 -10.83 28.14 7.99
N GLY A 184 -10.95 27.16 8.87
CA GLY A 184 -9.79 26.52 9.50
C GLY A 184 -9.39 25.29 8.70
N GLU A 185 -8.10 25.15 8.36
CA GLU A 185 -7.57 23.93 7.77
C GLU A 185 -7.00 23.06 8.89
N HIS A 186 -7.56 21.87 9.07
CA HIS A 186 -7.06 20.85 9.99
C HIS A 186 -6.29 19.82 9.21
N CYS A 187 -5.19 19.35 9.77
CA CYS A 187 -4.38 18.34 9.11
C CYS A 187 -4.25 17.07 9.94
N ASN A 188 -4.01 15.97 9.25
CA ASN A 188 -3.75 14.67 9.83
C ASN A 188 -2.30 14.25 9.57
N VAL A 189 -1.74 13.48 10.50
CA VAL A 189 -0.44 12.81 10.37
C VAL A 189 -0.60 11.32 10.67
N GLY A 190 0.45 10.52 10.42
CA GLY A 190 0.48 9.11 10.80
C GLY A 190 0.55 8.91 12.31
N ASP A 191 0.08 7.75 12.79
CA ASP A 191 0.05 7.41 14.22
C ASP A 191 1.39 6.97 14.79
N PHE A 192 2.39 6.75 13.96
CA PHE A 192 3.75 6.53 14.42
C PHE A 192 4.80 6.97 13.38
N VAL A 193 6.03 7.13 13.86
CA VAL A 193 7.25 7.26 13.06
C VAL A 193 8.27 6.27 13.59
N ASP A 194 8.65 5.29 12.77
CA ASP A 194 9.76 4.36 13.03
C ASP A 194 10.97 4.82 12.20
N LEU A 195 12.07 5.11 12.86
CA LEU A 195 13.29 5.60 12.24
C LEU A 195 14.45 4.68 12.63
N LYS A 196 15.11 4.11 11.61
CA LYS A 196 16.32 3.29 11.77
C LYS A 196 17.49 3.94 11.05
N ILE A 197 18.62 4.04 11.74
CA ILE A 197 19.89 4.55 11.20
C ILE A 197 20.99 3.57 11.57
N GLY A 198 21.31 2.66 10.64
CA GLY A 198 22.19 1.53 10.93
C GLY A 198 21.62 0.66 12.06
N LYS A 199 22.34 0.55 13.18
CA LYS A 199 21.89 -0.20 14.38
C LYS A 199 21.00 0.61 15.34
N ASN A 200 20.85 1.91 15.09
CA ASN A 200 20.10 2.79 15.97
C ASN A 200 18.64 2.79 15.56
N THR A 201 17.75 2.73 16.53
CA THR A 201 16.31 2.61 16.32
C THR A 201 15.59 3.65 17.15
N PHE A 202 14.53 4.22 16.59
CA PHE A 202 13.69 5.20 17.26
C PHE A 202 12.25 5.03 16.82
N PHE A 203 11.35 4.79 17.78
CA PHE A 203 9.94 4.58 17.52
C PHE A 203 9.11 5.60 18.31
N LEU A 204 8.46 6.51 17.57
CA LEU A 204 7.53 7.51 18.11
C LEU A 204 6.10 7.07 17.83
N ARG A 205 5.24 7.07 18.85
CA ARG A 205 3.79 6.93 18.69
C ARG A 205 3.09 8.27 18.97
N LEU A 206 2.09 8.56 18.14
CA LEU A 206 1.18 9.68 18.28
C LEU A 206 -0.23 9.15 18.57
N SER A 207 -0.92 9.80 19.51
CA SER A 207 -2.30 9.48 19.83
C SER A 207 -3.09 10.76 20.08
N THR A 208 -4.22 10.88 19.40
CA THR A 208 -5.22 11.90 19.64
C THR A 208 -6.62 11.31 19.44
N ARG A 209 -7.65 12.13 19.54
CA ARG A 209 -9.02 11.68 19.32
C ARG A 209 -9.28 11.30 17.86
N PRO A 210 -10.34 10.50 17.61
CA PRO A 210 -10.73 10.15 16.26
C PRO A 210 -10.89 11.39 15.37
N ALA A 211 -10.09 11.44 14.31
CA ALA A 211 -10.01 12.59 13.42
C ALA A 211 -11.00 12.48 12.25
N LEU A 212 -11.51 13.61 11.80
CA LEU A 212 -12.13 13.73 10.47
C LEU A 212 -11.05 13.79 9.38
N GLY A 213 -11.47 13.73 8.11
CA GLY A 213 -10.56 13.79 6.96
C GLY A 213 -9.79 12.49 6.69
N VAL A 214 -8.79 12.58 5.80
CA VAL A 214 -7.98 11.44 5.33
C VAL A 214 -6.51 11.71 5.67
N PHE A 215 -5.72 10.63 5.77
CA PHE A 215 -4.26 10.69 5.76
C PHE A 215 -3.75 9.84 4.59
N ASP A 216 -3.27 10.52 3.54
CA ASP A 216 -2.64 9.96 2.35
C ASP A 216 -1.12 9.89 2.57
N CYS A 217 -0.69 8.83 3.25
CA CYS A 217 0.73 8.58 3.51
C CYS A 217 1.59 8.53 2.21
N PRO A 218 1.16 7.86 1.12
CA PRO A 218 1.91 7.85 -0.13
C PRO A 218 2.22 9.25 -0.68
N ALA A 219 1.27 10.18 -0.57
CA ALA A 219 1.45 11.54 -1.07
C ALA A 219 2.55 12.33 -0.35
N ILE A 220 2.99 11.90 0.85
CA ILE A 220 4.02 12.59 1.63
C ILE A 220 5.38 11.91 1.58
N LEU A 221 5.48 10.65 1.13
CA LEU A 221 6.75 9.90 1.11
C LEU A 221 7.84 10.66 0.36
N HIS A 222 7.50 11.22 -0.80
CA HIS A 222 8.45 12.00 -1.60
C HIS A 222 8.87 13.30 -0.91
N ALA A 223 7.96 13.99 -0.23
CA ALA A 223 8.25 15.23 0.48
C ALA A 223 9.15 14.97 1.71
N VAL A 224 8.86 13.90 2.46
CA VAL A 224 9.66 13.45 3.60
C VAL A 224 11.06 13.05 3.14
N SER A 225 11.17 12.20 2.12
CA SER A 225 12.47 11.78 1.56
C SER A 225 13.27 12.98 1.07
N SER A 226 12.66 13.86 0.26
CA SER A 226 13.30 15.08 -0.25
C SER A 226 13.76 16.06 0.84
N TYR A 227 13.05 16.14 1.97
CA TYR A 227 13.45 16.96 3.10
C TYR A 227 14.69 16.39 3.77
N VAL A 228 14.65 15.08 4.05
CA VAL A 228 15.74 14.35 4.70
C VAL A 228 17.02 14.44 3.88
N ASP A 229 16.90 14.29 2.57
CA ASP A 229 18.04 14.36 1.65
C ASP A 229 18.68 15.75 1.63
N ARG A 230 17.85 16.78 1.44
CA ARG A 230 18.34 18.14 1.22
C ARG A 230 18.85 18.81 2.48
N ARG A 231 18.25 18.53 3.65
CA ARG A 231 18.57 19.25 4.88
C ARG A 231 19.35 18.44 5.89
N LEU A 232 19.10 17.13 5.99
CA LEU A 232 19.77 16.33 7.00
C LEU A 232 21.05 15.75 6.43
N LEU A 233 20.96 14.98 5.34
CA LEU A 233 22.16 14.34 4.79
C LEU A 233 23.25 15.36 4.41
N SER A 234 22.86 16.49 3.81
CA SER A 234 23.79 17.58 3.46
C SER A 234 24.47 18.22 4.68
N GLN A 235 23.74 18.49 5.78
CA GLN A 235 24.29 19.06 7.02
C GLN A 235 25.28 18.12 7.71
N TYR A 236 25.16 16.81 7.48
CA TYR A 236 26.03 15.81 8.05
C TYR A 236 27.18 15.39 7.11
N GLY A 237 27.34 16.05 5.95
CA GLY A 237 28.37 15.70 4.97
C GLY A 237 28.12 14.35 4.27
N MET A 238 26.90 13.83 4.36
CA MET A 238 26.49 12.61 3.68
C MET A 238 26.01 12.98 2.26
N SER A 239 26.76 12.58 1.24
CA SER A 239 26.42 12.80 -0.18
C SER A 239 25.73 11.56 -0.77
N MET A 240 24.65 11.76 -1.53
CA MET A 240 23.83 10.73 -2.20
C MET A 240 24.24 10.40 -3.66
N GLU A 241 25.41 10.84 -4.16
CA GLU A 241 25.86 10.45 -5.51
C GLU A 241 26.03 8.93 -5.72
N PRO A 242 25.82 8.37 -6.92
CA PRO A 242 25.86 6.93 -7.17
C PRO A 242 27.31 6.41 -7.23
N VAL A 243 27.92 6.12 -6.08
CA VAL A 243 29.19 5.36 -5.98
C VAL A 243 29.07 4.36 -4.85
N ALA A 244 29.57 3.13 -5.07
CA ALA A 244 29.50 2.01 -4.13
C ALA A 244 29.97 2.38 -2.72
N GLY A 245 29.10 2.22 -1.72
CA GLY A 245 29.38 2.47 -0.30
C GLY A 245 28.50 3.50 0.41
N LYS A 246 27.29 3.83 -0.07
CA LYS A 246 26.47 4.91 0.50
C LYS A 246 25.25 4.45 1.29
N VAL A 247 24.80 5.37 2.15
CA VAL A 247 23.56 5.26 2.93
C VAL A 247 22.38 5.11 2.00
N THR A 248 21.67 3.99 2.06
CA THR A 248 20.43 3.76 1.33
C THR A 248 19.28 4.33 2.16
N GLN A 249 18.47 5.21 1.56
CA GLN A 249 17.26 5.72 2.20
C GLN A 249 16.03 4.93 1.74
N GLU A 250 15.21 4.50 2.68
CA GLU A 250 13.92 3.89 2.41
C GLU A 250 12.84 4.60 3.24
N THR A 251 11.86 5.22 2.57
CA THR A 251 10.69 5.83 3.24
C THR A 251 9.44 5.09 2.81
N MET A 252 8.65 4.57 3.75
CA MET A 252 7.47 3.75 3.45
C MET A 252 6.30 4.01 4.41
N CYS A 253 5.10 3.64 3.95
CA CYS A 253 3.89 3.64 4.75
C CYS A 253 3.65 2.24 5.32
N SER A 254 3.35 2.11 6.60
CA SER A 254 3.04 0.81 7.22
C SER A 254 1.78 0.87 8.06
N THR A 255 0.92 -0.13 7.90
CA THR A 255 -0.29 -0.32 8.72
C THR A 255 0.01 -0.99 10.05
N ASN A 256 1.11 -1.74 10.14
CA ASN A 256 1.48 -2.53 11.30
C ASN A 256 3.00 -2.55 11.50
N VAL A 257 3.45 -2.15 12.67
CA VAL A 257 4.76 -2.53 13.19
C VAL A 257 4.46 -3.34 14.44
N ASN A 258 4.55 -4.66 14.33
CA ASN A 258 4.60 -5.48 15.53
C ASN A 258 5.93 -5.17 16.22
N GLU A 259 5.92 -4.89 17.53
CA GLU A 259 7.11 -4.65 18.36
C GLU A 259 8.15 -5.80 18.27
N ARG A 260 7.79 -6.96 17.70
CA ARG A 260 8.67 -8.11 17.46
C ARG A 260 9.51 -8.06 16.18
N ASP A 261 9.27 -7.13 15.26
CA ASP A 261 10.07 -7.00 14.02
C ASP A 261 11.42 -6.29 14.25
N LEU A 262 11.85 -6.12 15.51
CA LEU A 262 13.03 -5.36 15.92
C LEU A 262 14.25 -6.20 16.26
N GLU A 263 14.18 -7.53 16.24
CA GLU A 263 15.36 -8.38 16.46
C GLU A 263 15.61 -9.34 15.29
N ALA A 264 16.77 -9.15 14.67
CA ALA A 264 17.31 -9.95 13.58
C ALA A 264 17.40 -11.44 13.96
N ASN A 265 16.75 -12.30 13.18
CA ASN A 265 17.07 -13.73 13.05
C ASN A 265 16.44 -14.27 11.78
N GLY A 266 17.14 -14.21 10.63
CA GLY A 266 16.94 -15.05 9.43
C GLY A 266 15.51 -15.32 8.92
N GLY A 267 14.53 -14.55 9.37
CA GLY A 267 13.12 -14.90 9.34
C GLY A 267 12.34 -13.88 8.54
N GLY A 268 11.46 -14.35 7.66
CA GLY A 268 10.59 -13.49 6.87
C GLY A 268 9.30 -13.17 7.61
N ASN A 269 8.74 -11.98 7.39
CA ASN A 269 7.32 -11.73 7.65
C ASN A 269 6.55 -11.94 6.33
N ILE A 270 5.62 -12.89 6.30
CA ILE A 270 4.71 -13.14 5.18
C ILE A 270 3.56 -12.15 5.26
N ILE A 271 3.60 -11.14 4.41
CA ILE A 271 2.51 -10.18 4.27
C ILE A 271 1.65 -10.61 3.08
N LEU A 272 0.39 -10.98 3.34
CA LEU A 272 -0.55 -11.41 2.29
C LEU A 272 -1.73 -10.44 2.21
N ALA A 273 -1.82 -9.69 1.11
CA ALA A 273 -2.87 -8.74 0.83
C ALA A 273 -3.91 -9.34 -0.12
N LEU A 274 -5.19 -9.28 0.25
CA LEU A 274 -6.32 -9.67 -0.59
C LEU A 274 -7.12 -8.43 -1.01
N GLY A 275 -7.32 -8.25 -2.31
CA GLY A 275 -8.14 -7.16 -2.82
C GLY A 275 -9.63 -7.31 -2.46
N ASN A 276 -10.32 -6.19 -2.22
CA ASN A 276 -11.72 -6.22 -1.78
C ASN A 276 -12.73 -6.11 -2.92
N GLU A 277 -12.29 -6.03 -4.18
CA GLU A 277 -13.20 -6.06 -5.33
C GLU A 277 -13.45 -7.50 -5.76
N LYS A 278 -14.69 -7.78 -6.19
CA LYS A 278 -15.10 -9.12 -6.59
C LYS A 278 -14.74 -9.42 -8.04
N GLN A 279 -14.21 -10.62 -8.28
CA GLN A 279 -14.01 -11.21 -9.59
C GLN A 279 -14.70 -12.57 -9.61
N ASN A 280 -15.66 -12.78 -10.51
CA ASN A 280 -16.38 -14.06 -10.56
C ASN A 280 -15.52 -15.11 -11.28
N VAL A 281 -15.28 -16.28 -10.67
CA VAL A 281 -14.51 -17.37 -11.31
C VAL A 281 -15.40 -18.41 -11.99
N GLY A 282 -16.70 -18.14 -12.09
CA GLY A 282 -17.67 -19.07 -12.66
C GLY A 282 -17.68 -20.37 -11.89
N VAL A 283 -17.78 -21.49 -12.61
CA VAL A 283 -17.72 -22.85 -12.03
C VAL A 283 -16.30 -23.33 -11.71
N LEU A 284 -15.27 -22.52 -11.98
CA LEU A 284 -13.88 -22.86 -11.68
C LEU A 284 -13.59 -22.56 -10.20
N ILE A 285 -13.91 -23.52 -9.33
CA ILE A 285 -13.85 -23.36 -7.87
C ILE A 285 -12.97 -24.44 -7.22
N GLY A 286 -12.52 -24.20 -5.99
CA GLY A 286 -11.75 -25.18 -5.22
C GLY A 286 -10.44 -25.59 -5.90
N SER A 287 -10.12 -26.89 -5.86
CA SER A 287 -8.87 -27.42 -6.41
C SER A 287 -8.72 -27.22 -7.92
N ALA A 288 -9.83 -27.11 -8.66
CA ALA A 288 -9.79 -26.79 -10.08
C ALA A 288 -9.30 -25.35 -10.32
N LEU A 289 -9.72 -24.41 -9.48
CA LEU A 289 -9.21 -23.04 -9.49
C LEU A 289 -7.74 -23.03 -9.08
N TYR A 290 -7.37 -23.69 -7.97
CA TYR A 290 -5.99 -23.80 -7.51
C TYR A 290 -5.05 -24.22 -8.64
N GLY A 291 -5.32 -25.36 -9.28
CA GLY A 291 -4.46 -25.91 -10.32
C GLY A 291 -4.35 -24.99 -11.54
N SER A 292 -5.44 -24.29 -11.88
CA SER A 292 -5.47 -23.36 -13.00
C SER A 292 -4.65 -22.10 -12.73
N ILE A 293 -4.79 -21.51 -11.53
CA ILE A 293 -3.99 -20.35 -11.10
C ILE A 293 -2.51 -20.73 -10.96
N TYR A 294 -2.22 -21.87 -10.33
CA TYR A 294 -0.85 -22.36 -10.14
C TYR A 294 -0.15 -22.51 -11.49
N LYS A 295 -0.79 -23.18 -12.45
CA LYS A 295 -0.24 -23.37 -13.81
C LYS A 295 -0.05 -22.04 -14.55
N ALA A 296 -0.99 -21.11 -14.40
CA ALA A 296 -0.86 -19.77 -14.98
C ALA A 296 0.33 -19.01 -14.39
N LEU A 297 0.52 -19.06 -13.07
CA LEU A 297 1.64 -18.45 -12.38
C LEU A 297 2.98 -19.12 -12.70
N GLU A 298 3.04 -20.45 -12.89
CA GLU A 298 4.27 -21.10 -13.37
C GLU A 298 4.65 -20.68 -14.79
N TYR A 299 3.65 -20.43 -15.65
CA TYR A 299 3.91 -19.87 -16.97
C TYR A 299 4.42 -18.43 -16.87
N LEU A 300 3.70 -17.58 -16.12
CA LEU A 300 4.03 -16.17 -15.94
C LEU A 300 5.35 -15.99 -15.18
N CYS A 301 5.71 -16.87 -14.27
CA CYS A 301 6.87 -16.76 -13.40
C CYS A 301 7.70 -18.05 -13.49
N PRO A 302 8.41 -18.28 -14.60
CA PRO A 302 9.07 -19.55 -14.88
C PRO A 302 10.19 -19.86 -13.87
N ALA A 303 10.47 -21.15 -13.69
CA ALA A 303 11.53 -21.60 -12.80
C ALA A 303 12.90 -20.98 -13.16
N GLY A 304 13.64 -20.55 -12.15
CA GLY A 304 14.94 -19.90 -12.30
C GLY A 304 14.91 -18.44 -12.76
N ALA A 305 13.73 -17.85 -13.01
CA ALA A 305 13.61 -16.43 -13.27
C ALA A 305 13.45 -15.63 -11.97
N GLU A 306 14.18 -14.52 -11.85
CA GLU A 306 14.09 -13.62 -10.70
C GLU A 306 12.82 -12.75 -10.73
N GLU A 307 12.22 -12.58 -11.91
CA GLU A 307 10.99 -11.84 -12.13
C GLU A 307 10.05 -12.63 -13.05
N CYS A 308 8.77 -12.32 -12.99
CA CYS A 308 7.76 -12.84 -13.90
C CYS A 308 7.90 -12.18 -15.29
N ARG A 309 7.22 -12.75 -16.29
CA ARG A 309 7.29 -12.34 -17.69
C ARG A 309 6.63 -10.99 -17.90
N TYR A 310 7.36 -10.13 -18.58
CA TYR A 310 6.88 -8.87 -19.15
C TYR A 310 7.10 -8.88 -20.66
N HIS A 311 6.24 -8.20 -21.39
CA HIS A 311 6.47 -7.88 -22.79
C HIS A 311 7.69 -6.96 -22.94
N HIS A 312 8.24 -6.88 -24.16
CA HIS A 312 9.40 -6.02 -24.45
C HIS A 312 9.18 -4.53 -24.15
N ASP A 313 7.92 -4.09 -24.12
CA ASP A 313 7.51 -2.74 -23.75
C ASP A 313 7.24 -2.55 -22.24
N ARG A 314 7.65 -3.52 -21.42
CA ARG A 314 7.47 -3.58 -19.96
C ARG A 314 6.02 -3.66 -19.49
N ARG A 315 5.08 -4.04 -20.35
CA ARG A 315 3.73 -4.39 -19.91
C ARG A 315 3.69 -5.82 -19.36
N PRO A 316 2.96 -6.09 -18.26
CA PRO A 316 2.77 -7.45 -17.76
C PRO A 316 2.20 -8.36 -18.84
N GLU A 317 2.72 -9.58 -18.94
CA GLU A 317 2.10 -10.61 -19.78
C GLU A 317 0.78 -11.06 -19.16
N VAL A 318 -0.24 -11.28 -20.00
CA VAL A 318 -1.58 -11.70 -19.57
C VAL A 318 -1.78 -13.17 -19.88
N TYR A 319 -2.12 -13.95 -18.86
CA TYR A 319 -2.56 -15.33 -19.01
C TYR A 319 -4.07 -15.41 -18.92
N THR A 320 -4.72 -16.01 -19.91
CA THR A 320 -6.18 -16.12 -19.97
C THR A 320 -6.65 -17.53 -19.65
N LEU A 321 -7.57 -17.66 -18.70
CA LEU A 321 -8.34 -18.87 -18.44
C LEU A 321 -9.74 -18.72 -19.04
N THR A 322 -10.30 -19.80 -19.56
CA THR A 322 -11.72 -19.84 -19.94
C THR A 322 -12.53 -20.31 -18.73
N VAL A 323 -13.49 -19.50 -18.33
CA VAL A 323 -14.40 -19.78 -17.23
C VAL A 323 -15.83 -19.82 -17.77
N VAL A 324 -16.63 -20.71 -17.20
CA VAL A 324 -18.03 -20.91 -17.61
C VAL A 324 -18.93 -20.26 -16.58
N TYR A 325 -19.81 -19.40 -17.06
CA TYR A 325 -20.87 -18.76 -16.27
C TYR A 325 -22.23 -19.28 -16.69
N PHE A 326 -23.21 -18.99 -15.84
CA PHE A 326 -24.60 -19.22 -16.15
C PHE A 326 -25.34 -17.89 -16.06
N ASP A 327 -25.88 -17.44 -17.19
CA ASP A 327 -26.60 -16.18 -17.33
C ASP A 327 -27.98 -16.47 -17.91
N ASP A 328 -29.04 -16.16 -17.17
CA ASP A 328 -30.43 -16.21 -17.60
C ASP A 328 -30.76 -17.38 -18.57
N PHE A 329 -30.47 -18.62 -18.13
CA PHE A 329 -30.71 -19.88 -18.87
C PHE A 329 -29.66 -20.33 -19.89
N THR A 330 -28.58 -19.59 -20.07
CA THR A 330 -27.50 -19.92 -21.01
C THR A 330 -26.16 -20.11 -20.31
N LEU A 331 -25.38 -21.10 -20.77
CA LEU A 331 -23.98 -21.24 -20.37
C LEU A 331 -23.14 -20.33 -21.27
N THR A 332 -22.50 -19.34 -20.67
CA THR A 332 -21.59 -18.42 -21.36
C THR A 332 -20.15 -18.76 -21.01
N GLN A 333 -19.27 -18.61 -21.99
CA GLN A 333 -17.82 -18.71 -21.77
C GLN A 333 -17.23 -17.32 -21.82
N GLU A 334 -16.41 -17.03 -20.82
CA GLU A 334 -15.78 -15.73 -20.67
C GLU A 334 -14.32 -15.94 -20.23
N LYS A 335 -13.56 -14.85 -20.26
CA LYS A 335 -12.13 -14.85 -20.02
C LYS A 335 -11.85 -14.35 -18.60
N LEU A 336 -11.19 -15.19 -17.82
CA LEU A 336 -10.54 -14.80 -16.57
C LEU A 336 -9.09 -14.47 -16.89
N GLU A 337 -8.75 -13.18 -16.83
CA GLU A 337 -7.41 -12.68 -17.11
C GLU A 337 -6.59 -12.60 -15.82
N LEU A 338 -5.35 -13.09 -15.92
CA LEU A 338 -4.38 -13.13 -14.84
C LEU A 338 -3.14 -12.39 -15.30
N LYS A 339 -2.68 -11.43 -14.50
CA LYS A 339 -1.46 -10.66 -14.78
C LYS A 339 -0.68 -10.40 -13.50
N VAL A 340 0.64 -10.51 -13.58
CA VAL A 340 1.52 -10.18 -12.45
C VAL A 340 2.02 -8.76 -12.66
N GLU A 341 1.49 -7.81 -11.88
CA GLU A 341 1.81 -6.38 -12.03
C GLU A 341 3.24 -6.10 -11.56
N TYR A 342 3.65 -6.72 -10.45
CA TYR A 342 4.98 -6.59 -9.85
C TYR A 342 5.47 -7.94 -9.34
N SER A 343 6.74 -8.23 -9.56
CA SER A 343 7.38 -9.44 -9.05
C SER A 343 8.86 -9.25 -8.81
N TYR A 344 9.35 -9.80 -7.71
CA TYR A 344 10.74 -10.15 -7.48
C TYR A 344 10.77 -11.43 -6.64
N LEU A 345 11.19 -12.52 -7.25
CA LEU A 345 11.18 -13.88 -6.69
C LEU A 345 12.59 -14.36 -6.33
N GLY A 346 13.62 -13.64 -6.79
CA GLY A 346 15.02 -14.01 -6.67
C GLY A 346 15.31 -15.40 -7.25
N SER A 347 16.37 -16.05 -6.78
CA SER A 347 16.84 -17.35 -7.29
C SER A 347 16.44 -18.56 -6.44
N ASN A 348 15.68 -18.35 -5.35
CA ASN A 348 15.26 -19.40 -4.43
C ASN A 348 14.01 -20.13 -4.96
N GLU A 349 14.23 -21.22 -5.72
CA GLU A 349 13.15 -22.00 -6.36
C GLU A 349 12.11 -22.59 -5.37
N PRO A 350 12.49 -23.17 -4.21
CA PRO A 350 11.53 -23.55 -3.17
C PRO A 350 10.63 -22.39 -2.74
N LEU A 351 11.21 -21.22 -2.48
CA LEU A 351 10.44 -20.03 -2.09
C LEU A 351 9.53 -19.55 -3.21
N ARG A 352 10.00 -19.54 -4.47
CA ARG A 352 9.18 -19.22 -5.66
C ARG A 352 7.91 -20.08 -5.70
N ARG A 353 8.06 -21.40 -5.54
CA ARG A 353 6.94 -22.35 -5.55
C ARG A 353 5.98 -22.13 -4.39
N LEU A 354 6.50 -21.83 -3.20
CA LEU A 354 5.68 -21.50 -2.05
C LEU A 354 4.88 -20.23 -2.29
N MET A 355 5.50 -19.18 -2.84
CA MET A 355 4.82 -17.92 -3.14
C MET A 355 3.68 -18.11 -4.15
N ILE A 356 3.92 -18.86 -5.23
CA ILE A 356 2.91 -19.21 -6.23
C ILE A 356 1.79 -20.05 -5.59
N GLY A 357 2.15 -21.06 -4.81
CA GLY A 357 1.21 -21.93 -4.11
C GLY A 357 0.33 -21.15 -3.13
N THR A 358 0.90 -20.19 -2.39
CA THR A 358 0.18 -19.31 -1.48
C THR A 358 -0.85 -18.46 -2.21
N ILE A 359 -0.51 -17.84 -3.34
CA ILE A 359 -1.48 -17.06 -4.13
C ILE A 359 -2.60 -17.96 -4.66
N ALA A 360 -2.25 -19.09 -5.28
CA ALA A 360 -3.22 -20.03 -5.83
C ALA A 360 -4.18 -20.56 -4.75
N GLY A 361 -3.63 -20.92 -3.58
CA GLY A 361 -4.40 -21.38 -2.45
C GLY A 361 -5.26 -20.28 -1.81
N ALA A 362 -4.80 -19.03 -1.78
CA ALA A 362 -5.62 -17.92 -1.30
C ALA A 362 -6.90 -17.75 -2.14
N LEU A 363 -6.78 -17.76 -3.47
CA LEU A 363 -7.92 -17.69 -4.39
C LEU A 363 -8.80 -18.95 -4.30
N GLU A 364 -8.21 -20.13 -4.16
CA GLU A 364 -8.96 -21.36 -3.89
C GLU A 364 -9.83 -21.21 -2.64
N ARG A 365 -9.25 -20.81 -1.51
CA ARG A 365 -9.98 -20.66 -0.24
C ARG A 365 -11.10 -19.62 -0.36
N ALA A 366 -10.83 -18.49 -1.00
CA ALA A 366 -11.85 -17.48 -1.29
C ALA A 366 -13.02 -18.07 -2.10
N SER A 367 -12.75 -18.92 -3.09
CA SER A 367 -13.78 -19.58 -3.91
C SER A 367 -14.55 -20.70 -3.20
N THR A 368 -14.07 -21.18 -2.05
CA THR A 368 -14.76 -22.20 -1.26
C THR A 368 -15.64 -21.62 -0.15
N GLU A 369 -15.50 -20.33 0.14
CA GLU A 369 -16.28 -19.64 1.15
C GLU A 369 -17.73 -19.48 0.66
N ALA A 370 -18.68 -20.05 1.40
CA ALA A 370 -20.08 -20.11 0.97
C ALA A 370 -20.68 -18.72 0.73
N LYS A 371 -20.26 -17.71 1.50
CA LYS A 371 -20.71 -16.33 1.33
C LYS A 371 -20.25 -15.67 0.03
N ASN A 372 -19.19 -16.18 -0.58
CA ASN A 372 -18.67 -15.70 -1.85
C ASN A 372 -19.32 -16.41 -3.04
N CYS A 373 -20.18 -17.39 -2.79
CA CYS A 373 -20.76 -18.25 -3.79
C CYS A 373 -22.26 -18.04 -3.94
N CYS A 374 -22.76 -18.32 -5.14
CA CYS A 374 -24.19 -18.38 -5.42
C CYS A 374 -24.51 -19.69 -6.15
N ASP A 375 -25.51 -20.39 -5.63
CA ASP A 375 -26.04 -21.60 -6.24
C ASP A 375 -27.11 -21.23 -7.27
N PHE A 376 -27.05 -21.85 -8.45
CA PHE A 376 -28.02 -21.65 -9.51
C PHE A 376 -28.60 -22.99 -9.98
N ILE A 377 -29.80 -22.92 -10.57
CA ILE A 377 -30.46 -24.07 -11.17
C ILE A 377 -30.69 -23.75 -12.66
N TYR A 378 -30.30 -24.69 -13.52
CA TYR A 378 -30.43 -24.54 -14.97
C TYR A 378 -31.03 -25.78 -15.64
N GLY A 379 -31.52 -25.61 -16.86
CA GLY A 379 -32.21 -26.66 -17.61
C GLY A 379 -33.72 -26.68 -17.37
N THR A 380 -34.48 -26.83 -18.46
CA THR A 380 -35.95 -26.78 -18.46
C THR A 380 -36.58 -28.13 -18.11
N ILE A 381 -36.03 -29.22 -18.66
CA ILE A 381 -36.53 -30.59 -18.44
C ILE A 381 -35.75 -31.29 -17.33
N TRP A 382 -34.42 -31.18 -17.38
CA TRP A 382 -33.51 -31.73 -16.38
C TRP A 382 -32.90 -30.58 -15.60
N LYS A 383 -33.36 -30.37 -14.37
CA LYS A 383 -32.84 -29.31 -13.49
C LYS A 383 -31.45 -29.71 -12.99
N HIS A 384 -30.42 -29.05 -13.51
CA HIS A 384 -29.05 -29.16 -13.04
C HIS A 384 -28.79 -28.08 -11.99
N LYS A 385 -28.01 -28.41 -10.97
CA LYS A 385 -27.52 -27.44 -9.99
C LYS A 385 -26.09 -27.05 -10.36
N GLY A 386 -25.79 -25.77 -10.29
CA GLY A 386 -24.46 -25.23 -10.44
C GLY A 386 -24.14 -24.26 -9.31
N ARG A 387 -22.87 -23.92 -9.18
CA ARG A 387 -22.37 -22.92 -8.25
C ARG A 387 -21.34 -22.08 -8.97
N HIS A 388 -21.46 -20.77 -8.86
CA HIS A 388 -20.36 -19.86 -9.18
C HIS A 388 -19.90 -19.14 -7.92
N CYS A 389 -18.64 -18.70 -7.91
CA CYS A 389 -18.08 -18.01 -6.75
C CYS A 389 -17.29 -16.79 -7.19
N ASN A 390 -17.21 -15.82 -6.29
CA ASN A 390 -16.35 -14.66 -6.42
C ASN A 390 -15.06 -14.87 -5.64
N VAL A 391 -13.98 -14.29 -6.15
CA VAL A 391 -12.68 -14.18 -5.48
C VAL A 391 -12.25 -12.72 -5.48
N ASN A 392 -11.17 -12.46 -4.75
CA ASN A 392 -10.52 -11.15 -4.68
C ASN A 392 -9.93 -10.74 -6.05
N ASP A 393 -9.95 -9.45 -6.37
CA ASP A 393 -9.42 -8.88 -7.61
C ASP A 393 -7.90 -8.83 -7.69
N PHE A 394 -7.23 -8.97 -6.55
CA PHE A 394 -5.80 -9.23 -6.52
C PHE A 394 -5.42 -10.04 -5.28
N VAL A 395 -4.25 -10.65 -5.38
CA VAL A 395 -3.53 -11.25 -4.25
C VAL A 395 -2.07 -10.79 -4.32
N GLY A 396 -1.65 -10.06 -3.30
CA GLY A 396 -0.27 -9.61 -3.11
C GLY A 396 0.42 -10.39 -2.02
N LEU A 397 1.64 -10.84 -2.25
CA LEU A 397 2.45 -11.56 -1.28
C LEU A 397 3.84 -10.93 -1.20
N THR A 398 4.25 -10.55 0.00
CA THR A 398 5.58 -10.00 0.28
C THR A 398 6.24 -10.79 1.41
N ILE A 399 7.50 -11.14 1.24
CA ILE A 399 8.31 -11.87 2.21
C ILE A 399 9.71 -11.26 2.20
N GLY A 400 10.04 -10.38 3.13
CA GLY A 400 11.29 -9.63 3.07
C GLY A 400 11.39 -8.82 1.78
N GLU A 401 12.42 -9.08 0.96
CA GLU A 401 12.59 -8.46 -0.36
C GLU A 401 11.74 -9.10 -1.47
N TYR A 402 11.30 -10.34 -1.29
CA TYR A 402 10.54 -11.10 -2.27
C TYR A 402 9.11 -10.58 -2.34
N ARG A 403 8.59 -10.36 -3.54
CA ARG A 403 7.22 -9.87 -3.74
C ARG A 403 6.59 -10.41 -5.01
N ILE A 404 5.29 -10.58 -4.99
CA ILE A 404 4.48 -10.91 -6.17
C ILE A 404 3.07 -10.35 -6.00
N LEU A 405 2.55 -9.67 -7.01
CA LEU A 405 1.20 -9.13 -7.03
C LEU A 405 0.45 -9.68 -8.25
N LEU A 406 -0.43 -10.66 -8.02
CA LEU A 406 -1.32 -11.18 -9.04
C LEU A 406 -2.61 -10.35 -9.07
N LYS A 407 -2.93 -9.77 -10.21
CA LYS A 407 -4.23 -9.18 -10.50
C LYS A 407 -5.09 -10.14 -11.31
N VAL A 408 -6.35 -10.23 -10.90
CA VAL A 408 -7.39 -11.08 -11.47
C VAL A 408 -8.44 -10.15 -12.09
N SER A 409 -8.85 -10.43 -13.32
CA SER A 409 -9.82 -9.58 -14.01
C SER A 409 -10.82 -10.43 -14.80
N THR A 410 -12.09 -10.21 -14.53
CA THR A 410 -13.23 -10.88 -15.16
C THR A 410 -14.52 -10.08 -14.90
N ARG A 411 -15.68 -10.64 -15.24
CA ARG A 411 -17.00 -10.10 -14.93
C ARG A 411 -17.22 -9.96 -13.42
N THR A 412 -17.82 -8.83 -13.04
CA THR A 412 -18.07 -8.45 -11.64
C THR A 412 -19.56 -8.35 -11.28
N SER A 413 -20.47 -8.55 -12.23
CA SER A 413 -21.90 -8.21 -12.04
C SER A 413 -22.59 -9.02 -10.94
N ASP A 414 -22.18 -10.27 -10.70
CA ASP A 414 -22.99 -11.22 -9.93
C ASP A 414 -22.38 -11.56 -8.56
N GLY A 415 -23.24 -11.90 -7.60
CA GLY A 415 -22.86 -12.33 -6.25
C GLY A 415 -22.22 -11.23 -5.38
N VAL A 416 -21.69 -11.64 -4.22
CA VAL A 416 -20.98 -10.78 -3.26
C VAL A 416 -19.60 -11.39 -2.99
N LEU A 417 -18.64 -10.56 -2.58
CA LEU A 417 -17.38 -11.00 -1.98
C LEU A 417 -17.34 -10.51 -0.52
N ASP A 418 -17.31 -11.45 0.41
CA ASP A 418 -17.05 -11.22 1.83
C ASP A 418 -15.58 -11.55 2.09
N CYS A 419 -14.70 -10.57 1.87
CA CYS A 419 -13.27 -10.74 2.10
C CYS A 419 -12.95 -11.15 3.55
N PRO A 420 -13.55 -10.55 4.60
CA PRO A 420 -13.35 -11.01 5.98
C PRO A 420 -13.66 -12.50 6.20
N ALA A 421 -14.72 -13.04 5.57
CA ALA A 421 -15.01 -14.46 5.65
C ALA A 421 -13.94 -15.32 4.96
N ALA A 422 -13.49 -14.92 3.77
CA ALA A 422 -12.40 -15.60 3.07
C ALA A 422 -11.08 -15.53 3.86
N LEU A 423 -10.81 -14.41 4.52
CA LEU A 423 -9.55 -14.14 5.21
C LEU A 423 -9.26 -15.20 6.29
N GLY A 424 -10.28 -15.69 6.99
CA GLY A 424 -10.12 -16.76 7.98
C GLY A 424 -9.60 -18.07 7.36
N ALA A 425 -10.21 -18.50 6.25
CA ALA A 425 -9.79 -19.70 5.52
C ALA A 425 -8.42 -19.54 4.86
N VAL A 426 -8.12 -18.35 4.34
CA VAL A 426 -6.81 -18.02 3.78
C VAL A 426 -5.73 -18.03 4.87
N THR A 427 -6.01 -17.46 6.04
CA THR A 427 -5.07 -17.42 7.17
C THR A 427 -4.72 -18.83 7.62
N ALA A 428 -5.72 -19.69 7.81
CA ALA A 428 -5.49 -21.08 8.19
C ALA A 428 -4.67 -21.86 7.12
N TYR A 429 -4.83 -21.53 5.84
CA TYR A 429 -4.02 -22.10 4.78
C TYR A 429 -2.57 -21.61 4.83
N VAL A 430 -2.33 -20.30 5.01
CA VAL A 430 -0.98 -19.74 5.14
C VAL A 430 -0.29 -20.30 6.38
N ASP A 431 -1.01 -20.44 7.50
CA ASP A 431 -0.51 -21.07 8.72
C ASP A 431 0.01 -22.49 8.45
N SER A 432 -0.69 -23.25 7.59
CA SER A 432 -0.25 -24.60 7.21
C SER A 432 1.00 -24.64 6.34
N LEU A 433 1.40 -23.50 5.76
CA LEU A 433 2.61 -23.35 4.93
C LEU A 433 3.80 -22.77 5.71
N VAL A 434 3.59 -22.30 6.94
CA VAL A 434 4.65 -21.68 7.75
C VAL A 434 5.88 -22.59 7.88
N PRO A 435 5.76 -23.90 8.20
CA PRO A 435 6.92 -24.77 8.30
C PRO A 435 7.75 -24.85 7.01
N GLU A 436 7.10 -24.88 5.85
CA GLU A 436 7.78 -24.89 4.55
C GLU A 436 8.46 -23.55 4.25
N TYR A 437 7.83 -22.43 4.64
CA TYR A 437 8.46 -21.11 4.56
C TYR A 437 9.68 -20.99 5.49
N GLU A 438 9.58 -21.47 6.72
CA GLU A 438 10.69 -21.49 7.67
C GLU A 438 11.86 -22.33 7.13
N GLN A 439 11.56 -23.47 6.52
CA GLN A 439 12.55 -24.30 5.85
C GLN A 439 13.18 -23.58 4.65
N ALA A 440 12.39 -22.90 3.82
CA ALA A 440 12.88 -22.22 2.61
C ALA A 440 13.70 -20.96 2.92
N LEU A 441 13.41 -20.29 4.04
CA LEU A 441 14.05 -19.04 4.46
C LEU A 441 15.18 -19.27 5.48
N GLY A 442 15.23 -20.43 6.13
CA GLY A 442 16.26 -20.76 7.12
C GLY A 442 16.06 -20.06 8.47
N GLY A 443 14.82 -19.70 8.82
CA GLY A 443 14.50 -18.98 10.06
C GLY A 443 13.01 -18.97 10.36
N THR A 444 12.63 -18.47 11.54
CA THR A 444 11.23 -18.39 11.98
C THR A 444 10.45 -17.38 11.14
N VAL A 445 9.18 -17.69 10.85
CA VAL A 445 8.38 -16.87 9.96
C VAL A 445 7.12 -16.37 10.65
N THR A 446 6.85 -15.08 10.54
CA THR A 446 5.57 -14.48 10.93
C THR A 446 4.69 -14.29 9.71
N ARG A 447 3.40 -14.04 9.93
CA ARG A 447 2.42 -13.91 8.85
C ARG A 447 1.33 -12.94 9.23
N GLU A 448 0.89 -12.19 8.23
CA GLU A 448 -0.08 -11.11 8.36
C GLU A 448 -1.00 -11.05 7.13
N PRO A 449 -2.00 -11.91 7.04
CA PRO A 449 -3.04 -11.81 6.02
C PRO A 449 -3.99 -10.66 6.32
N TYR A 450 -4.34 -9.84 5.34
CA TYR A 450 -5.37 -8.80 5.48
C TYR A 450 -6.17 -8.54 4.19
N CYS A 451 -7.36 -7.99 4.36
CA CYS A 451 -8.18 -7.47 3.27
C CYS A 451 -7.83 -5.99 3.02
N GLN A 452 -7.60 -5.63 1.76
CA GLN A 452 -7.24 -4.29 1.34
C GLN A 452 -8.33 -3.72 0.46
N THR A 453 -8.89 -2.57 0.85
CA THR A 453 -9.75 -1.79 -0.04
C THR A 453 -8.92 -1.28 -1.22
N PRO A 454 -9.47 -1.29 -2.45
CA PRO A 454 -8.71 -0.95 -3.64
C PRO A 454 -7.96 0.36 -3.47
N TYR A 455 -6.65 0.28 -3.71
CA TYR A 455 -5.84 1.45 -3.95
C TYR A 455 -6.36 2.08 -5.25
N VAL A 456 -6.96 3.26 -5.17
CA VAL A 456 -7.15 4.10 -6.36
C VAL A 456 -5.75 4.59 -6.72
N VAL A 457 -5.03 3.80 -7.51
CA VAL A 457 -3.79 4.24 -8.15
C VAL A 457 -4.23 5.28 -9.18
N GLY A 458 -4.25 6.54 -8.77
CA GLY A 458 -4.29 7.63 -9.74
C GLY A 458 -3.09 7.48 -10.66
N ASP A 459 -3.35 7.46 -11.97
CA ASP A 459 -2.38 7.33 -13.08
C ASP A 459 -1.16 8.25 -12.93
N THR A 460 -0.21 7.87 -12.09
CA THR A 460 1.07 8.57 -11.96
C THR A 460 2.16 7.58 -12.30
N GLN A 461 2.63 7.70 -13.54
CA GLN A 461 3.71 6.92 -14.13
C GLN A 461 4.93 6.83 -13.20
N MET A 462 5.10 5.70 -12.52
CA MET A 462 6.42 5.26 -12.04
C MET A 462 7.14 4.57 -13.20
N GLY A 463 7.65 5.36 -14.12
CA GLY A 463 8.29 4.84 -15.32
C GLY A 463 9.16 5.88 -16.01
N ARG A 464 10.15 6.44 -15.31
CA ARG A 464 11.32 7.10 -15.89
C ARG A 464 12.29 7.52 -14.77
N ASN A 465 13.29 6.68 -14.53
CA ASN A 465 14.66 7.09 -14.20
C ASN A 465 15.55 5.84 -14.23
N MET A 466 15.85 5.35 -15.43
CA MET A 466 17.08 4.61 -15.66
C MET A 466 17.77 5.23 -16.85
N THR A 467 18.83 5.95 -16.52
CA THR A 467 19.78 6.62 -17.41
C THR A 467 20.41 5.60 -18.34
N THR A 468 20.35 5.90 -19.64
CA THR A 468 21.13 5.27 -20.69
C THR A 468 22.62 5.28 -20.33
N ARG A 469 23.19 4.09 -20.12
CA ARG A 469 24.64 3.87 -20.13
C ARG A 469 25.03 3.53 -21.57
N THR A 470 25.36 4.54 -22.38
CA THR A 470 26.09 4.29 -23.63
C THR A 470 27.52 3.91 -23.27
N GLY A 471 27.92 2.70 -23.68
CA GLY A 471 29.31 2.30 -23.71
C GLY A 471 30.08 3.15 -24.71
N GLY A 472 31.27 3.58 -24.31
CA GLY A 472 32.30 4.13 -25.16
C GLY A 472 33.59 3.37 -24.89
N GLU A 473 34.27 3.02 -25.98
CA GLU A 473 35.62 2.48 -26.07
C GLU A 473 36.68 3.28 -25.30
#